data_AF-A0A961C8P4-F1
#
_entry.id   AF-A0A961C8P4-F1
#
_cell.length_a   1.000
_cell.length_b   1.000
_cell.length_c   1.000
_cell.angle_alpha   90.00
_cell.angle_beta   90.00
_cell.angle_gamma   90.00
#
_symmetry.space_group_name_H-M   'P 1'
#
loop_
_entity.id
_entity.type
_entity.pdbx_description
1 polymer ?
#
loop_
_entity_poly.entity_id
_entity_poly.type
_entity_poly.pdbx_seq_one_letter_code
_entity_poly.pdbx_strand_id
1 'polypeptide(L)'
;QYEPLPPAIHSFGTTASDLSAPALVPFNWTMRDPNDDPVTCRIDYESDGIWDETISPCPNTGGRNHSSPEGTFTATFEASDSNHPPMVATTTYTVAAGPTETYDIDATLVGNSDQRVIDAINQAVARWSSVIVRGIPNQEVHVDPGDCIAEMPDFDGLVDDLVVKVVVMDESFDLMGDAAPCVVGDDDLPRLSLIRLSAHWINVLSESGQLGDLVTHEMGHAIGIGTVPWGQFMQRLDDTGPWTFTGPRSVAQWLTLGGTGPVPLSQIGDHWDEDALDNEIMTCLLEVSPAHPISAMSVAALGDIGYHVDIAQAEPWTLPTTPTHRTC
;
A
#
# COMPACT_ATOMS: atom_id res chain seq x y z
N GLN A 1 40.00 -11.17 28.60
CA GLN A 1 39.43 -11.43 27.26
C GLN A 1 37.93 -11.39 27.45
N TYR A 2 37.20 -10.58 26.69
CA TYR A 2 35.74 -10.62 26.72
C TYR A 2 35.30 -11.92 26.04
N GLU A 3 34.53 -12.73 26.76
CA GLU A 3 33.90 -13.92 26.20
C GLU A 3 32.81 -13.44 25.23
N PRO A 4 32.77 -13.93 23.98
CA PRO A 4 31.73 -13.54 23.04
C PRO A 4 30.37 -14.01 23.57
N LEU A 5 29.32 -13.24 23.27
CA LEU A 5 27.96 -13.46 23.72
C LEU A 5 27.08 -13.75 22.51
N PRO A 6 26.04 -14.59 22.66
CA PRO A 6 25.08 -14.82 21.59
C PRO A 6 24.27 -13.55 21.26
N PRO A 7 23.63 -13.51 20.08
CA PRO A 7 22.68 -12.45 19.75
C PRO A 7 21.52 -12.43 20.75
N ALA A 8 20.97 -11.24 21.02
CA ALA A 8 19.82 -11.05 21.89
C ALA A 8 18.62 -10.56 21.08
N ILE A 9 17.53 -11.33 21.06
CA ILE A 9 16.26 -10.90 20.47
C ILE A 9 15.51 -10.07 21.52
N HIS A 10 15.24 -8.81 21.20
CA HIS A 10 14.53 -7.87 22.07
C HIS A 10 13.02 -7.89 21.80
N SER A 11 12.61 -8.04 20.54
CA SER A 11 11.21 -8.21 20.15
C SER A 11 11.09 -9.04 18.89
N PHE A 12 10.01 -9.81 18.78
CA PHE A 12 9.52 -10.41 17.54
C PHE A 12 8.00 -10.53 17.67
N GLY A 13 7.25 -10.04 16.69
CA GLY A 13 5.80 -10.09 16.75
C GLY A 13 5.09 -9.38 15.60
N THR A 14 3.77 -9.55 15.56
CA THR A 14 2.88 -8.73 14.73
C THR A 14 2.18 -7.69 15.60
N THR A 15 1.93 -6.51 15.03
CA THR A 15 1.12 -5.44 15.67
C THR A 15 -0.21 -5.21 14.96
N ALA A 16 -0.47 -5.91 13.86
CA ALA A 16 -1.75 -5.83 13.17
C ALA A 16 -2.84 -6.57 13.99
N SER A 17 -4.01 -5.96 14.08
CA SER A 17 -5.23 -6.56 14.61
C SER A 17 -6.19 -6.93 13.48
N ASP A 18 -7.28 -7.63 13.84
CA ASP A 18 -8.45 -7.85 12.97
C ASP A 18 -8.12 -8.53 11.62
N LEU A 19 -7.13 -9.42 11.63
CA LEU A 19 -6.70 -10.18 10.47
C LEU A 19 -7.81 -11.11 9.98
N SER A 20 -8.12 -11.05 8.69
CA SER A 20 -9.06 -11.96 8.02
C SER A 20 -8.52 -12.42 6.67
N ALA A 21 -8.83 -13.66 6.29
CA ALA A 21 -8.19 -14.34 5.17
C ALA A 21 -8.66 -13.83 3.78
N PRO A 22 -7.78 -13.69 2.78
CA PRO A 22 -6.32 -13.82 2.87
C PRO A 22 -5.72 -12.63 3.62
N ALA A 23 -5.01 -12.92 4.72
CA ALA A 23 -4.46 -11.88 5.57
C ALA A 23 -3.01 -11.61 5.21
N LEU A 24 -2.69 -10.34 4.96
CA LEU A 24 -1.30 -9.88 4.93
C LEU A 24 -0.86 -9.59 6.38
N VAL A 25 -0.06 -10.46 6.98
CA VAL A 25 0.36 -10.37 8.38
C VAL A 25 1.76 -9.74 8.47
N PRO A 26 1.92 -8.57 9.10
CA PRO A 26 3.23 -7.94 9.29
C PRO A 26 3.93 -8.48 10.52
N PHE A 27 5.18 -8.90 10.39
CA PHE A 27 6.08 -9.27 11.47
C PHE A 27 7.24 -8.31 11.53
N ASN A 28 7.55 -7.79 12.72
CA ASN A 28 8.72 -6.96 12.96
C ASN A 28 9.57 -7.58 14.08
N TRP A 29 10.89 -7.34 14.01
CA TRP A 29 11.81 -7.73 15.08
C TRP A 29 12.80 -6.62 15.42
N THR A 30 13.28 -6.68 16.66
CA THR A 30 14.50 -5.97 17.07
C THR A 30 15.43 -6.95 17.77
N MET A 31 16.70 -6.89 17.44
CA MET A 31 17.74 -7.73 18.02
C MET A 31 19.08 -6.99 18.04
N ARG A 32 20.03 -7.52 18.80
CA ARG A 32 21.40 -7.03 18.82
C ARG A 32 22.37 -8.16 19.06
N ASP A 33 23.42 -8.22 18.26
CA ASP A 33 24.61 -9.00 18.58
C ASP A 33 25.59 -8.17 19.42
N PRO A 34 25.97 -8.59 20.65
CA PRO A 34 26.88 -7.80 21.47
C PRO A 34 28.30 -7.67 20.93
N ASN A 35 28.70 -8.59 20.04
CA ASN A 35 30.02 -8.69 19.44
C ASN A 35 30.07 -8.10 18.02
N ASP A 36 28.94 -7.65 17.50
CA ASP A 36 28.75 -7.20 16.11
C ASP A 36 29.13 -8.30 15.10
N ASP A 37 28.96 -9.58 15.48
CA ASP A 37 29.16 -10.72 14.60
C ASP A 37 28.04 -10.77 13.51
N PRO A 38 28.32 -11.28 12.30
CA PRO A 38 27.29 -11.44 11.27
C PRO A 38 26.19 -12.41 11.71
N VAL A 39 24.96 -11.92 11.79
CA VAL A 39 23.79 -12.74 12.15
C VAL A 39 23.03 -13.18 10.90
N THR A 40 22.62 -14.45 10.88
CA THR A 40 21.60 -14.98 9.95
C THR A 40 20.31 -15.21 10.72
N CYS A 41 19.19 -14.76 10.16
CA CYS A 41 17.87 -15.00 10.74
C CYS A 41 17.03 -15.93 9.88
N ARG A 42 16.10 -16.64 10.52
CA ARG A 42 15.12 -17.50 9.86
C ARG A 42 13.75 -17.28 10.47
N ILE A 43 12.71 -17.38 9.64
CA ILE A 43 11.31 -17.26 10.07
C ILE A 43 10.55 -18.48 9.57
N ASP A 44 9.77 -19.07 10.47
CA ASP A 44 8.78 -20.12 10.22
C ASP A 44 7.44 -19.56 10.72
N TYR A 45 6.51 -19.26 9.82
CA TYR A 45 5.29 -18.49 10.15
C TYR A 45 4.20 -19.34 10.81
N GLU A 46 4.29 -20.66 10.72
CA GLU A 46 3.29 -21.62 11.23
C GLU A 46 3.84 -22.59 12.28
N SER A 47 5.15 -22.57 12.53
CA SER A 47 5.90 -23.49 13.40
C SER A 47 5.75 -24.96 12.96
N ASP A 48 5.71 -25.22 11.66
CA ASP A 48 5.63 -26.58 11.12
C ASP A 48 7.02 -27.28 11.03
N GLY A 49 8.08 -26.54 11.35
CA GLY A 49 9.47 -26.99 11.32
C GLY A 49 10.18 -26.74 9.99
N ILE A 50 9.54 -26.07 9.04
CA ILE A 50 10.10 -25.60 7.77
C ILE A 50 10.33 -24.09 7.88
N TRP A 51 11.54 -23.65 7.51
CA TRP A 51 11.84 -22.22 7.47
C TRP A 51 11.35 -21.63 6.15
N ASP A 52 10.39 -20.71 6.22
CA ASP A 52 9.87 -19.96 5.08
C ASP A 52 10.86 -18.93 4.56
N GLU A 53 11.59 -18.32 5.49
CA GLU A 53 12.55 -17.27 5.17
C GLU A 53 13.92 -17.51 5.77
N THR A 54 14.94 -17.04 5.06
CA THR A 54 16.31 -16.95 5.55
C THR A 54 16.90 -15.60 5.12
N ILE A 55 17.37 -14.82 6.07
CA ILE A 55 17.84 -13.44 5.90
C ILE A 55 19.30 -13.36 6.31
N SER A 56 20.18 -12.99 5.38
CA SER A 56 21.62 -12.85 5.63
C SER A 56 22.21 -11.73 4.76
N PRO A 57 22.84 -10.69 5.35
CA PRO A 57 22.91 -10.42 6.78
C PRO A 57 21.52 -10.04 7.34
N CYS A 58 21.21 -10.50 8.55
CA CYS A 58 19.97 -10.15 9.21
C CYS A 58 20.08 -8.77 9.88
N PRO A 59 19.16 -7.83 9.59
CA PRO A 59 19.23 -6.51 10.18
C PRO A 59 18.80 -6.55 11.66
N ASN A 60 19.44 -5.71 12.48
CA ASN A 60 19.09 -5.53 13.90
C ASN A 60 17.63 -5.08 14.09
N THR A 61 17.06 -4.37 13.12
CA THR A 61 15.64 -4.05 13.06
C THR A 61 15.15 -4.39 11.66
N GLY A 62 14.13 -5.23 11.57
CA GLY A 62 13.59 -5.65 10.29
C GLY A 62 12.11 -5.99 10.37
N GLY A 63 11.52 -6.17 9.21
CA GLY A 63 10.12 -6.55 9.06
C GLY A 63 9.91 -7.44 7.85
N ARG A 64 8.80 -8.19 7.86
CA ARG A 64 8.32 -9.04 6.77
C ARG A 64 6.80 -9.07 6.76
N ASN A 65 6.22 -9.13 5.57
CA ASN A 65 4.81 -9.44 5.40
C ASN A 65 4.65 -10.89 4.96
N HIS A 66 3.70 -11.59 5.56
CA HIS A 66 3.38 -12.99 5.24
C HIS A 66 1.89 -13.13 4.91
N SER A 67 1.58 -13.81 3.80
CA SER A 67 0.20 -14.13 3.45
C SER A 67 -0.25 -15.38 4.19
N SER A 68 -1.28 -15.24 5.02
CA SER A 68 -1.75 -16.32 5.90
C SER A 68 -3.22 -16.66 5.64
N PRO A 69 -3.58 -17.97 5.62
CA PRO A 69 -4.97 -18.40 5.54
C PRO A 69 -5.70 -18.25 6.89
N GLU A 70 -6.99 -18.57 6.92
CA GLU A 70 -7.74 -18.65 8.18
C GLU A 70 -7.12 -19.71 9.12
N GLY A 71 -6.92 -19.34 10.38
CA GLY A 71 -6.37 -20.25 11.38
C GLY A 71 -5.73 -19.55 12.56
N THR A 72 -5.13 -20.34 13.44
CA THR A 72 -4.27 -19.84 14.53
C THR A 72 -2.91 -20.50 14.40
N PHE A 73 -1.88 -19.67 14.33
CA PHE A 73 -0.52 -20.06 14.01
C PHE A 73 0.44 -19.53 15.07
N THR A 74 1.61 -20.17 15.19
CA THR A 74 2.71 -19.66 15.99
C THR A 74 3.88 -19.40 15.06
N ALA A 75 4.24 -18.14 14.87
CA ALA A 75 5.44 -17.78 14.14
C ALA A 75 6.66 -17.94 15.05
N THR A 76 7.75 -18.42 14.48
CA THR A 76 9.05 -18.64 15.12
C THR A 76 10.12 -17.86 14.38
N PHE A 77 10.85 -17.02 15.10
CA PHE A 77 12.02 -16.28 14.61
C PHE A 77 13.28 -16.80 15.28
N GLU A 78 14.29 -17.13 14.48
CA GLU A 78 15.59 -17.57 14.95
C GLU A 78 16.69 -16.59 14.52
N ALA A 79 17.60 -16.26 15.43
CA ALA A 79 18.81 -15.49 15.15
C ALA A 79 20.07 -16.31 15.52
N SER A 80 21.02 -16.41 14.59
CA SER A 80 22.25 -17.20 14.74
C SER A 80 23.49 -16.44 14.28
N ASP A 81 24.52 -16.42 15.12
CA ASP A 81 25.86 -15.84 14.85
C ASP A 81 26.89 -16.91 14.44
N SER A 82 26.48 -18.18 14.32
CA SER A 82 27.31 -19.39 14.12
C SER A 82 28.33 -19.73 15.22
N ASN A 83 28.54 -18.83 16.18
CA ASN A 83 29.48 -18.99 17.29
C ASN A 83 28.79 -19.60 18.53
N HIS A 84 27.48 -19.42 18.65
CA HIS A 84 26.67 -19.87 19.78
C HIS A 84 25.42 -20.65 19.33
N PRO A 85 24.75 -21.37 20.26
CA PRO A 85 23.40 -21.86 20.00
C PRO A 85 22.47 -20.71 19.57
N PRO A 86 21.62 -20.91 18.56
CA PRO A 86 20.75 -19.86 18.06
C PRO A 86 19.74 -19.43 19.13
N MET A 87 19.36 -18.15 19.10
CA MET A 87 18.27 -17.62 19.91
C MET A 87 16.96 -17.68 19.14
N VAL A 88 15.88 -17.96 19.86
CA VAL A 88 14.55 -18.13 19.29
C VAL A 88 13.55 -17.26 20.04
N ALA A 89 12.65 -16.63 19.30
CA ALA A 89 11.46 -15.96 19.82
C ALA A 89 10.23 -16.46 19.06
N THR A 90 9.08 -16.51 19.72
CA THR A 90 7.82 -16.92 19.09
C THR A 90 6.72 -15.92 19.38
N THR A 91 5.74 -15.84 18.48
CA THR A 91 4.49 -15.11 18.68
C THR A 91 3.33 -15.91 18.12
N THR A 92 2.15 -15.81 18.74
CA THR A 92 0.92 -16.40 18.19
C THR A 92 0.12 -15.32 17.49
N TYR A 93 -0.52 -15.66 16.39
CA TYR A 93 -1.50 -14.81 15.70
C TYR A 93 -2.67 -15.65 15.21
N THR A 94 -3.82 -14.99 15.04
CA THR A 94 -5.05 -15.62 14.58
C THR A 94 -5.59 -14.82 13.40
N VAL A 95 -5.97 -15.54 12.36
CA VAL A 95 -6.61 -15.01 11.15
C VAL A 95 -8.02 -15.56 11.09
N ALA A 96 -9.01 -14.68 11.07
CA ALA A 96 -10.41 -15.05 10.91
C ALA A 96 -10.73 -15.44 9.46
N ALA A 97 -11.87 -16.09 9.24
CA ALA A 97 -12.45 -16.20 7.91
C ALA A 97 -12.67 -14.79 7.34
N GLY A 98 -12.21 -14.56 6.11
CA GLY A 98 -12.50 -13.33 5.38
C GLY A 98 -13.53 -13.54 4.27
N PRO A 99 -13.88 -12.46 3.55
CA PRO A 99 -14.78 -12.53 2.41
C PRO A 99 -14.26 -13.49 1.34
N THR A 100 -15.18 -14.07 0.58
CA THR A 100 -14.87 -15.01 -0.51
C THR A 100 -15.13 -14.42 -1.89
N GLU A 101 -15.95 -13.37 -1.97
CA GLU A 101 -16.18 -12.66 -3.22
C GLU A 101 -14.94 -11.86 -3.62
N THR A 102 -14.78 -11.62 -4.91
CA THR A 102 -13.66 -10.86 -5.48
C THR A 102 -14.00 -9.38 -5.47
N TYR A 103 -12.98 -8.53 -5.33
CA TYR A 103 -13.16 -7.09 -5.40
C TYR A 103 -13.44 -6.61 -6.84
N ASP A 104 -14.50 -5.83 -7.05
CA ASP A 104 -14.86 -5.20 -8.33
C ASP A 104 -14.66 -3.68 -8.30
N ILE A 105 -14.24 -3.13 -9.44
CA ILE A 105 -14.13 -1.67 -9.63
C ILE A 105 -14.90 -1.30 -10.88
N ASP A 106 -16.11 -0.76 -10.71
CA ASP A 106 -16.92 -0.23 -11.80
C ASP A 106 -16.54 1.22 -12.11
N ALA A 107 -15.48 1.38 -12.91
CA ALA A 107 -15.02 2.68 -13.37
C ALA A 107 -15.65 3.07 -14.71
N THR A 108 -16.41 4.17 -14.71
CA THR A 108 -17.13 4.65 -15.90
C THR A 108 -16.88 6.12 -16.17
N LEU A 109 -16.70 6.45 -17.45
CA LEU A 109 -16.63 7.83 -17.91
C LEU A 109 -18.02 8.49 -17.85
N VAL A 110 -18.08 9.68 -17.30
CA VAL A 110 -19.26 10.57 -17.37
C VAL A 110 -19.13 11.43 -18.63
N GLY A 111 -20.08 11.27 -19.55
CA GLY A 111 -20.05 11.95 -20.85
C GLY A 111 -19.21 11.22 -21.89
N ASN A 112 -18.68 11.96 -22.87
CA ASN A 112 -17.87 11.42 -23.96
C ASN A 112 -16.42 11.90 -23.83
N SER A 113 -15.46 11.04 -24.16
CA SER A 113 -14.04 11.37 -24.21
C SER A 113 -13.34 10.49 -25.26
N ASP A 114 -12.03 10.66 -25.38
CA ASP A 114 -11.16 9.90 -26.26
C ASP A 114 -11.05 8.43 -25.81
N GLN A 115 -10.93 7.50 -26.77
CA GLN A 115 -10.71 6.08 -26.49
C GLN A 115 -9.46 5.85 -25.64
N ARG A 116 -8.44 6.70 -25.76
CA ARG A 116 -7.22 6.65 -24.94
C ARG A 116 -7.51 6.79 -23.43
N VAL A 117 -8.52 7.56 -23.05
CA VAL A 117 -8.95 7.69 -21.65
C VAL A 117 -9.64 6.42 -21.19
N ILE A 118 -10.51 5.85 -22.01
CA ILE A 118 -11.19 4.58 -21.69
C ILE A 118 -10.17 3.45 -21.53
N ASP A 119 -9.16 3.38 -22.40
CA ASP A 119 -8.10 2.38 -22.33
C ASP A 119 -7.26 2.56 -21.04
N ALA A 120 -6.95 3.80 -20.66
CA ALA A 120 -6.24 4.11 -19.42
C ALA A 120 -7.05 3.75 -18.15
N ILE A 121 -8.37 4.00 -18.16
CA ILE A 121 -9.27 3.57 -17.08
C ILE A 121 -9.25 2.04 -16.95
N ASN A 122 -9.41 1.31 -18.04
CA ASN A 122 -9.39 -0.15 -18.04
C ASN A 122 -8.04 -0.70 -17.55
N GLN A 123 -6.93 -0.06 -17.92
CA GLN A 123 -5.60 -0.40 -17.42
C GLN A 123 -5.51 -0.19 -15.90
N ALA A 124 -5.96 0.97 -15.39
CA ALA A 124 -5.94 1.27 -13.96
C ALA A 124 -6.77 0.27 -13.15
N VAL A 125 -8.01 -0.01 -13.60
CA VAL A 125 -8.88 -1.03 -12.99
C VAL A 125 -8.17 -2.38 -12.96
N ALA A 126 -7.63 -2.84 -14.10
CA ALA A 126 -6.96 -4.14 -14.16
C ALA A 126 -5.75 -4.23 -13.21
N ARG A 127 -4.97 -3.16 -13.07
CA ARG A 127 -3.80 -3.13 -12.18
C ARG A 127 -4.23 -3.18 -10.70
N TRP A 128 -5.18 -2.35 -10.27
CA TRP A 128 -5.63 -2.34 -8.87
C TRP A 128 -6.43 -3.59 -8.50
N SER A 129 -7.31 -4.09 -9.37
CA SER A 129 -8.03 -5.35 -9.15
C SER A 129 -7.10 -6.57 -9.14
N SER A 130 -5.86 -6.46 -9.64
CA SER A 130 -4.90 -7.55 -9.51
C SER A 130 -4.34 -7.70 -8.09
N VAL A 131 -4.29 -6.61 -7.32
CA VAL A 131 -3.70 -6.60 -5.96
C VAL A 131 -4.76 -6.61 -4.85
N ILE A 132 -5.98 -6.13 -5.10
CA ILE A 132 -7.12 -6.19 -4.17
C ILE A 132 -7.95 -7.43 -4.50
N VAL A 133 -7.91 -8.44 -3.64
CA VAL A 133 -8.35 -9.79 -4.02
C VAL A 133 -9.68 -10.21 -3.42
N ARG A 134 -10.22 -9.48 -2.43
CA ARG A 134 -11.56 -9.76 -1.90
C ARG A 134 -12.42 -8.51 -1.79
N GLY A 135 -13.70 -8.74 -2.04
CA GLY A 135 -14.76 -7.74 -1.93
C GLY A 135 -15.02 -7.31 -0.49
N ILE A 136 -15.81 -6.25 -0.41
CA ILE A 136 -16.30 -5.60 0.80
C ILE A 136 -17.84 -5.59 0.74
N PRO A 137 -18.53 -5.46 1.88
CA PRO A 137 -19.99 -5.54 1.87
C PRO A 137 -20.64 -4.49 0.97
N ASN A 138 -21.58 -4.94 0.13
CA ASN A 138 -22.38 -4.09 -0.75
C ASN A 138 -23.14 -3.03 0.06
N GLN A 139 -23.31 -1.85 -0.54
CA GLN A 139 -23.96 -0.72 0.10
C GLN A 139 -24.92 -0.04 -0.86
N GLU A 140 -26.13 0.25 -0.39
CA GLU A 140 -27.05 1.14 -1.11
C GLU A 140 -26.52 2.57 -1.04
N VAL A 141 -26.31 3.18 -2.21
CA VAL A 141 -25.80 4.55 -2.33
C VAL A 141 -26.84 5.40 -3.06
N HIS A 142 -27.10 6.57 -2.48
CA HIS A 142 -27.95 7.59 -3.06
C HIS A 142 -27.24 8.94 -2.99
N VAL A 143 -27.06 9.57 -4.14
CA VAL A 143 -26.37 10.86 -4.32
C VAL A 143 -27.18 11.70 -5.29
N ASP A 144 -27.56 12.92 -4.88
CA ASP A 144 -28.24 13.87 -5.76
C ASP A 144 -27.24 14.50 -6.75
N PRO A 145 -27.70 15.03 -7.90
CA PRO A 145 -26.83 15.68 -8.87
C PRO A 145 -26.09 16.87 -8.23
N GLY A 146 -24.76 16.91 -8.37
CA GLY A 146 -23.94 17.97 -7.82
C GLY A 146 -23.46 17.78 -6.37
N ASP A 147 -23.91 16.75 -5.65
CA ASP A 147 -23.53 16.52 -4.25
C ASP A 147 -22.06 16.13 -4.08
N CYS A 148 -21.52 15.33 -5.02
CA CYS A 148 -20.09 15.00 -5.06
C CYS A 148 -19.27 16.12 -5.71
N ILE A 149 -19.51 16.34 -7.01
CA ILE A 149 -18.97 17.46 -7.80
C ILE A 149 -20.06 17.97 -8.72
N ALA A 150 -19.96 19.24 -9.15
CA ALA A 150 -20.99 19.92 -9.93
C ALA A 150 -21.35 19.22 -11.26
N GLU A 151 -20.39 18.51 -11.85
CA GLU A 151 -20.50 17.83 -13.14
C GLU A 151 -21.13 16.44 -13.04
N MET A 152 -21.33 15.91 -11.83
CA MET A 152 -21.79 14.54 -11.63
C MET A 152 -23.32 14.43 -11.67
N PRO A 153 -23.88 13.47 -12.44
CA PRO A 153 -25.30 13.14 -12.35
C PRO A 153 -25.63 12.52 -10.99
N ASP A 154 -26.92 12.29 -10.75
CA ASP A 154 -27.37 11.44 -9.64
C ASP A 154 -26.80 10.02 -9.73
N PHE A 155 -26.67 9.39 -8.58
CA PHE A 155 -26.43 7.96 -8.46
C PHE A 155 -27.41 7.37 -7.45
N ASP A 156 -28.14 6.34 -7.85
CA ASP A 156 -29.06 5.62 -6.98
C ASP A 156 -28.96 4.12 -7.30
N GLY A 157 -28.44 3.34 -6.35
CA GLY A 157 -28.38 1.89 -6.46
C GLY A 157 -27.41 1.21 -5.52
N LEU A 158 -27.40 -0.11 -5.61
CA LEU A 158 -26.51 -0.98 -4.87
C LEU A 158 -25.10 -0.92 -5.48
N VAL A 159 -24.13 -0.46 -4.70
CA VAL A 159 -22.70 -0.56 -5.02
C VAL A 159 -22.20 -1.92 -4.54
N ASP A 160 -21.64 -2.69 -5.47
CA ASP A 160 -20.76 -3.83 -5.19
C ASP A 160 -19.33 -3.30 -5.20
N ASP A 161 -18.65 -3.40 -4.07
CA ASP A 161 -17.30 -2.86 -3.82
C ASP A 161 -17.10 -1.35 -4.08
N LEU A 162 -16.76 -0.96 -5.31
CA LEU A 162 -16.44 0.42 -5.65
C LEU A 162 -16.94 0.83 -7.05
N VAL A 163 -17.71 1.93 -7.09
CA VAL A 163 -18.00 2.66 -8.33
C VAL A 163 -17.07 3.87 -8.43
N VAL A 164 -16.46 4.08 -9.61
CA VAL A 164 -15.64 5.25 -9.89
C VAL A 164 -16.21 6.02 -11.08
N LYS A 165 -16.49 7.31 -10.89
CA LYS A 165 -16.91 8.20 -11.97
C LYS A 165 -15.75 9.05 -12.45
N VAL A 166 -15.41 8.89 -13.73
CA VAL A 166 -14.31 9.63 -14.36
C VAL A 166 -14.90 10.77 -15.20
N VAL A 167 -14.49 12.01 -14.95
CA VAL A 167 -14.86 13.18 -15.76
C VAL A 167 -13.63 13.77 -16.42
N VAL A 168 -13.78 14.29 -17.63
CA VAL A 168 -12.75 15.09 -18.29
C VAL A 168 -13.17 16.55 -18.26
N MET A 169 -12.34 17.38 -17.66
CA MET A 169 -12.60 18.80 -17.43
C MET A 169 -12.02 19.63 -18.58
N ASP A 170 -12.84 20.51 -19.16
CA ASP A 170 -12.46 21.43 -20.24
C ASP A 170 -11.59 22.60 -19.75
N GLU A 171 -11.68 22.93 -18.46
CA GLU A 171 -10.94 24.04 -17.88
C GLU A 171 -9.53 23.59 -17.47
N SER A 172 -8.52 24.25 -18.03
CA SER A 172 -7.11 24.01 -17.75
C SER A 172 -6.80 24.36 -16.30
N PHE A 173 -6.59 23.34 -15.48
CA PHE A 173 -5.85 23.48 -14.24
C PHE A 173 -4.36 23.22 -14.51
N ASP A 174 -3.51 23.78 -13.65
CA ASP A 174 -2.10 23.37 -13.53
C ASP A 174 -1.97 21.88 -13.12
N LEU A 175 -3.10 21.25 -12.74
CA LEU A 175 -3.22 19.87 -12.33
C LEU A 175 -3.47 18.93 -13.52
N MET A 176 -2.84 17.75 -13.52
CA MET A 176 -3.04 16.71 -14.53
C MET A 176 -4.33 15.92 -14.29
N GLY A 177 -4.58 15.58 -13.02
CA GLY A 177 -5.80 14.96 -12.53
C GLY A 177 -5.92 15.11 -11.02
N ASP A 178 -7.09 14.80 -10.49
CA ASP A 178 -7.29 14.54 -9.07
C ASP A 178 -8.36 13.47 -8.87
N ALA A 179 -8.36 12.88 -7.68
CA ALA A 179 -9.37 11.92 -7.29
C ALA A 179 -9.63 11.93 -5.79
N ALA A 180 -10.86 11.57 -5.42
CA ALA A 180 -11.27 11.42 -4.04
C ALA A 180 -12.52 10.54 -3.91
N PRO A 181 -12.69 9.88 -2.75
CA PRO A 181 -13.97 9.31 -2.35
C PRO A 181 -15.04 10.38 -2.18
N CYS A 182 -16.27 10.09 -2.60
CA CYS A 182 -17.46 10.88 -2.30
C CYS A 182 -18.37 10.19 -1.28
N VAL A 183 -18.56 8.88 -1.42
CA VAL A 183 -19.31 8.07 -0.45
C VAL A 183 -18.37 7.02 0.12
N VAL A 184 -18.35 6.97 1.44
CA VAL A 184 -17.54 6.05 2.25
C VAL A 184 -18.50 5.18 3.07
N GLY A 185 -18.19 3.89 3.18
CA GLY A 185 -18.98 2.94 3.96
C GLY A 185 -18.72 2.99 5.46
N ASP A 186 -19.46 2.19 6.22
CA ASP A 186 -19.29 2.08 7.68
C ASP A 186 -17.94 1.46 8.09
N ASP A 187 -17.26 0.81 7.14
CA ASP A 187 -15.90 0.26 7.27
C ASP A 187 -14.81 1.28 6.88
N ASP A 188 -15.17 2.55 6.70
CA ASP A 188 -14.33 3.65 6.23
C ASP A 188 -13.75 3.46 4.81
N LEU A 189 -14.18 2.44 4.04
CA LEU A 189 -13.72 2.22 2.68
C LEU A 189 -14.60 2.93 1.63
N PRO A 190 -14.01 3.48 0.56
CA PRO A 190 -14.77 4.11 -0.53
C PRO A 190 -15.79 3.17 -1.18
N ARG A 191 -16.99 3.70 -1.48
CA ARG A 191 -18.05 3.05 -2.27
C ARG A 191 -18.31 3.77 -3.59
N LEU A 192 -18.23 5.09 -3.56
CA LEU A 192 -18.34 5.92 -4.76
C LEU A 192 -17.23 6.95 -4.75
N SER A 193 -16.38 6.92 -5.77
CA SER A 193 -15.25 7.83 -5.91
C SER A 193 -15.28 8.54 -7.25
N LEU A 194 -14.52 9.62 -7.36
CA LEU A 194 -14.40 10.39 -8.58
C LEU A 194 -12.94 10.52 -8.99
N ILE A 195 -12.73 10.54 -10.30
CA ILE A 195 -11.47 10.94 -10.93
C ILE A 195 -11.80 12.09 -11.89
N ARG A 196 -11.07 13.20 -11.78
CA ARG A 196 -11.15 14.33 -12.72
C ARG A 196 -9.84 14.40 -13.48
N LEU A 197 -9.92 14.41 -14.82
CA LEU A 197 -8.75 14.50 -15.69
C LEU A 197 -8.80 15.80 -16.50
N SER A 198 -7.64 16.44 -16.67
CA SER A 198 -7.54 17.66 -17.46
C SER A 198 -7.50 17.35 -18.97
N ALA A 199 -8.44 17.92 -19.73
CA ALA A 199 -8.47 17.77 -21.19
C ALA A 199 -7.17 18.30 -21.87
N HIS A 200 -6.51 19.27 -21.24
CA HIS A 200 -5.25 19.84 -21.72
C HIS A 200 -4.11 18.81 -21.76
N TRP A 201 -4.02 17.97 -20.72
CA TRP A 201 -2.91 17.05 -20.53
C TRP A 201 -3.09 15.71 -21.24
N ILE A 202 -4.32 15.31 -21.57
CA ILE A 202 -4.61 14.02 -22.22
C ILE A 202 -3.73 13.79 -23.46
N ASN A 203 -3.59 14.80 -24.34
CA ASN A 203 -2.78 14.65 -25.55
C ASN A 203 -1.29 14.49 -25.23
N VAL A 204 -0.76 15.35 -24.36
CA VAL A 204 0.65 15.33 -23.97
C VAL A 204 1.01 13.99 -23.32
N LEU A 205 0.20 13.54 -22.36
CA LEU A 205 0.42 12.30 -21.61
C LEU A 205 0.21 11.06 -22.45
N SER A 206 -0.70 11.10 -23.43
CA SER A 206 -0.84 10.00 -24.38
C SER A 206 0.38 9.87 -25.28
N GLU A 207 0.93 10.99 -25.75
CA GLU A 207 2.11 10.99 -26.63
C GLU A 207 3.39 10.60 -25.89
N SER A 208 3.50 10.95 -24.61
CA SER A 208 4.61 10.54 -23.74
C SER A 208 4.45 9.14 -23.14
N GLY A 209 3.28 8.52 -23.26
CA GLY A 209 2.98 7.19 -22.72
C GLY A 209 2.65 7.16 -21.23
N GLN A 210 2.39 8.31 -20.61
CA GLN A 210 2.17 8.46 -19.16
C GLN A 210 0.68 8.47 -18.76
N LEU A 211 -0.26 8.55 -19.71
CA LEU A 211 -1.69 8.65 -19.39
C LEU A 211 -2.19 7.47 -18.55
N GLY A 212 -1.72 6.25 -18.84
CA GLY A 212 -2.07 5.07 -18.06
C GLY A 212 -1.59 5.15 -16.60
N ASP A 213 -0.38 5.67 -16.37
CA ASP A 213 0.16 5.85 -15.03
C ASP A 213 -0.58 6.95 -14.27
N LEU A 214 -0.88 8.09 -14.89
CA LEU A 214 -1.73 9.12 -14.25
C LEU A 214 -3.07 8.52 -13.80
N VAL A 215 -3.80 7.84 -14.69
CA VAL A 215 -5.12 7.29 -14.32
C VAL A 215 -4.98 6.18 -13.27
N THR A 216 -3.88 5.41 -13.28
CA THR A 216 -3.60 4.43 -12.22
C THR A 216 -3.35 5.13 -10.88
N HIS A 217 -2.59 6.21 -10.86
CA HIS A 217 -2.34 7.03 -9.67
C HIS A 217 -3.64 7.60 -9.09
N GLU A 218 -4.45 8.26 -9.93
CA GLU A 218 -5.74 8.81 -9.49
C GLU A 218 -6.70 7.73 -8.98
N MET A 219 -6.68 6.55 -9.61
CA MET A 219 -7.45 5.40 -9.11
C MET A 219 -6.98 4.96 -7.70
N GLY A 220 -5.69 5.08 -7.38
CA GLY A 220 -5.19 4.81 -6.03
C GLY A 220 -5.80 5.75 -4.98
N HIS A 221 -5.93 7.03 -5.29
CA HIS A 221 -6.64 8.00 -4.44
C HIS A 221 -8.15 7.71 -4.35
N ALA A 222 -8.77 7.30 -5.45
CA ALA A 222 -10.17 6.88 -5.48
C ALA A 222 -10.43 5.63 -4.62
N ILE A 223 -9.44 4.76 -4.45
CA ILE A 223 -9.49 3.56 -3.60
C ILE A 223 -9.16 3.88 -2.13
N GLY A 224 -8.61 5.05 -1.82
CA GLY A 224 -8.42 5.49 -0.42
C GLY A 224 -6.97 5.80 -0.02
N ILE A 225 -6.00 5.54 -0.89
CA ILE A 225 -4.59 5.89 -0.62
C ILE A 225 -4.49 7.43 -0.59
N GLY A 226 -3.86 7.99 0.44
CA GLY A 226 -3.74 9.45 0.58
C GLY A 226 -5.02 10.18 0.98
N THR A 227 -6.17 9.48 1.05
CA THR A 227 -7.49 10.09 1.32
C THR A 227 -8.14 9.53 2.59
N VAL A 228 -9.13 8.65 2.47
CA VAL A 228 -9.84 8.01 3.58
C VAL A 228 -9.77 6.49 3.38
N PRO A 229 -9.40 5.70 4.42
CA PRO A 229 -9.13 6.07 5.82
C PRO A 229 -7.66 6.40 6.15
N TRP A 230 -6.84 6.72 5.13
CA TRP A 230 -5.40 6.99 5.23
C TRP A 230 -4.92 7.75 6.49
N GLY A 231 -5.65 8.80 6.88
CA GLY A 231 -5.35 9.63 8.05
C GLY A 231 -5.24 8.89 9.39
N GLN A 232 -5.81 7.67 9.51
CA GLN A 232 -5.68 6.82 10.70
C GLN A 232 -4.22 6.41 10.98
N PHE A 233 -3.38 6.36 9.95
CA PHE A 233 -1.97 5.95 10.04
C PHE A 233 -1.01 7.11 9.79
N MET A 234 -1.51 8.32 9.53
CA MET A 234 -0.67 9.50 9.36
C MET A 234 -0.21 10.05 10.71
N GLN A 235 1.09 10.24 10.86
CA GLN A 235 1.70 10.84 12.05
C GLN A 235 2.78 11.85 11.67
N ARG A 236 2.97 12.85 12.52
CA ARG A 236 4.12 13.75 12.51
C ARG A 236 4.68 13.85 13.91
N LEU A 237 6.01 13.97 14.02
CA LEU A 237 6.69 14.04 15.31
C LEU A 237 6.28 15.27 16.13
N ASP A 238 6.10 16.40 15.44
CA ASP A 238 5.60 17.67 15.97
C ASP A 238 4.94 18.48 14.84
N ASP A 239 4.50 19.72 15.11
CA ASP A 239 3.84 20.59 14.13
C ASP A 239 4.73 21.02 12.94
N THR A 240 6.02 20.68 12.97
CA THR A 240 7.02 21.02 11.94
C THR A 240 7.75 19.81 11.36
N GLY A 241 7.53 18.62 11.93
CA GLY A 241 8.14 17.37 11.49
C GLY A 241 7.52 16.83 10.20
N PRO A 242 8.26 16.00 9.45
CA PRO A 242 7.73 15.37 8.25
C PRO A 242 6.57 14.44 8.59
N TRP A 243 5.64 14.30 7.65
CA TRP A 243 4.60 13.29 7.74
C TRP A 243 5.18 11.91 7.52
N THR A 244 4.60 10.95 8.24
CA THR A 244 4.96 9.55 8.13
C THR A 244 3.72 8.68 8.20
N PHE A 245 3.78 7.53 7.54
CA PHE A 245 2.75 6.50 7.59
C PHE A 245 3.17 5.38 8.53
N THR A 246 2.33 5.06 9.51
CA THR A 246 2.61 4.10 10.58
C THR A 246 1.83 2.79 10.45
N GLY A 247 1.24 2.53 9.28
CA GLY A 247 0.58 1.26 8.99
C GLY A 247 1.52 0.07 9.22
N PRO A 248 1.13 -0.94 10.03
CA PRO A 248 2.01 -2.06 10.36
C PRO A 248 2.56 -2.82 9.14
N ARG A 249 1.75 -3.01 8.09
CA ARG A 249 2.15 -3.71 6.85
C ARG A 249 3.08 -2.85 6.02
N SER A 250 2.79 -1.56 5.87
CA SER A 250 3.67 -0.62 5.19
C SER A 250 5.02 -0.48 5.90
N VAL A 251 5.04 -0.43 7.24
CA VAL A 251 6.29 -0.40 8.01
C VAL A 251 7.09 -1.69 7.84
N ALA A 252 6.44 -2.86 7.91
CA ALA A 252 7.11 -4.13 7.67
C ALA A 252 7.71 -4.22 6.25
N GLN A 253 6.99 -3.69 5.25
CA GLN A 253 7.46 -3.62 3.87
C GLN A 253 8.62 -2.63 3.70
N TRP A 254 8.55 -1.47 4.33
CA TRP A 254 9.61 -0.47 4.33
C TRP A 254 10.91 -1.02 4.92
N LEU A 255 10.82 -1.73 6.05
CA LEU A 255 11.95 -2.44 6.65
C LEU A 255 12.48 -3.57 5.75
N THR A 256 11.60 -4.26 5.01
CA THR A 256 12.01 -5.29 4.02
C THR A 256 12.89 -4.70 2.93
N LEU A 257 12.58 -3.48 2.48
CA LEU A 257 13.30 -2.77 1.44
C LEU A 257 14.61 -2.13 1.92
N GLY A 258 14.88 -2.12 3.24
CA GLY A 258 16.05 -1.49 3.85
C GLY A 258 15.80 -0.09 4.40
N GLY A 259 14.54 0.34 4.42
CA GLY A 259 14.09 1.54 5.13
C GLY A 259 14.22 1.42 6.65
N THR A 260 14.00 2.52 7.36
CA THR A 260 14.01 2.56 8.83
C THR A 260 12.84 3.37 9.36
N GLY A 261 12.28 2.96 10.50
CA GLY A 261 11.16 3.65 11.15
C GLY A 261 9.85 3.59 10.36
N PRO A 262 8.92 4.53 10.63
CA PRO A 262 7.75 4.79 9.79
C PRO A 262 8.10 5.14 8.35
N VAL A 263 7.15 4.96 7.43
CA VAL A 263 7.34 5.27 6.01
C VAL A 263 7.25 6.78 5.79
N PRO A 264 8.20 7.42 5.08
CA PRO A 264 8.11 8.85 4.81
C PRO A 264 6.99 9.17 3.83
N LEU A 265 6.29 10.28 4.08
CA LEU A 265 5.24 10.82 3.23
C LEU A 265 5.64 12.19 2.68
N SER A 266 4.92 12.64 1.65
CA SER A 266 5.03 14.00 1.10
C SER A 266 4.79 15.08 2.16
N GLN A 267 5.11 16.34 1.82
CA GLN A 267 4.95 17.49 2.72
C GLN A 267 3.51 17.70 3.22
N ILE A 268 2.52 17.25 2.46
CA ILE A 268 1.09 17.33 2.81
C ILE A 268 0.51 15.98 3.23
N GLY A 269 1.24 14.89 3.03
CA GLY A 269 0.99 13.58 3.63
C GLY A 269 0.02 12.66 2.89
N ASP A 270 -0.40 13.02 1.69
CA ASP A 270 -1.31 12.28 0.80
C ASP A 270 -0.59 11.36 -0.20
N HIS A 271 0.73 11.51 -0.35
CA HIS A 271 1.57 10.72 -1.24
C HIS A 271 2.72 10.10 -0.46
N TRP A 272 3.33 9.06 -1.05
CA TRP A 272 4.66 8.67 -0.64
C TRP A 272 5.66 9.81 -0.85
N ASP A 273 6.69 9.84 -0.02
CA ASP A 273 7.79 10.81 -0.20
C ASP A 273 8.53 10.52 -1.51
N GLU A 274 8.51 11.50 -2.41
CA GLU A 274 9.14 11.45 -3.73
C GLU A 274 10.64 11.16 -3.66
N ASP A 275 11.34 11.73 -2.67
CA ASP A 275 12.78 11.51 -2.51
C ASP A 275 13.12 10.07 -2.10
N ALA A 276 12.23 9.45 -1.33
CA ALA A 276 12.41 8.10 -0.82
C ALA A 276 11.89 7.01 -1.76
N LEU A 277 10.80 7.27 -2.50
CA LEU A 277 10.13 6.27 -3.35
C LEU A 277 10.18 6.56 -4.85
N ASP A 278 10.62 7.76 -5.27
CA ASP A 278 10.87 8.15 -6.67
C ASP A 278 9.72 7.72 -7.61
N ASN A 279 9.95 6.81 -8.55
CA ASN A 279 8.97 6.39 -9.53
C ASN A 279 7.89 5.43 -9.01
N GLU A 280 7.60 5.34 -7.71
CA GLU A 280 6.47 4.53 -7.22
C GLU A 280 5.14 5.20 -7.60
N ILE A 281 4.12 4.43 -8.00
CA ILE A 281 2.88 4.99 -8.57
C ILE A 281 2.16 6.03 -7.69
N MET A 282 2.28 5.97 -6.37
CA MET A 282 1.63 6.88 -5.42
C MET A 282 2.58 7.98 -4.88
N THR A 283 3.71 8.23 -5.54
CA THR A 283 4.42 9.50 -5.39
C THR A 283 3.76 10.59 -6.24
N CYS A 284 4.07 11.86 -5.95
CA CYS A 284 3.33 12.99 -6.51
C CYS A 284 3.82 13.46 -7.89
N LEU A 285 4.97 12.97 -8.36
CA LEU A 285 5.51 13.37 -9.65
C LEU A 285 5.36 12.26 -10.68
N LEU A 286 4.83 12.63 -11.85
CA LEU A 286 4.70 11.72 -12.97
C LEU A 286 5.92 11.83 -13.90
N GLU A 287 6.87 10.91 -13.80
CA GLU A 287 8.04 10.85 -14.65
C GLU A 287 7.78 10.27 -16.04
N VAL A 288 8.56 10.74 -17.02
CA VAL A 288 8.48 10.18 -18.38
C VAL A 288 9.12 8.78 -18.43
N SER A 289 10.11 8.52 -17.58
CA SER A 289 10.81 7.24 -17.49
C SER A 289 11.64 7.20 -16.20
N PRO A 290 11.71 6.04 -15.51
CA PRO A 290 11.02 4.77 -15.80
C PRO A 290 9.49 4.86 -15.59
N ALA A 291 8.76 3.78 -15.93
CA ALA A 291 7.32 3.67 -15.64
C ALA A 291 7.08 3.57 -14.13
N HIS A 292 5.84 3.81 -13.69
CA HIS A 292 5.52 3.86 -12.26
C HIS A 292 4.79 2.59 -11.79
N PRO A 293 5.46 1.68 -11.07
CA PRO A 293 4.83 0.46 -10.61
C PRO A 293 3.92 0.65 -9.39
N ILE A 294 2.87 -0.16 -9.29
CA ILE A 294 2.18 -0.45 -8.03
C ILE A 294 3.11 -1.34 -7.20
N SER A 295 3.93 -0.73 -6.37
CA SER A 295 4.91 -1.48 -5.59
C SER A 295 4.27 -2.21 -4.41
N ALA A 296 5.04 -3.11 -3.80
CA ALA A 296 4.64 -3.77 -2.56
C ALA A 296 4.37 -2.77 -1.42
N MET A 297 4.91 -1.53 -1.48
CA MET A 297 4.60 -0.48 -0.50
C MET A 297 3.14 -0.06 -0.56
N SER A 298 2.64 0.28 -1.75
CA SER A 298 1.24 0.68 -1.96
C SER A 298 0.28 -0.49 -1.70
N VAL A 299 0.66 -1.72 -2.08
CA VAL A 299 -0.15 -2.91 -1.76
C VAL A 299 -0.21 -3.15 -0.24
N ALA A 300 0.90 -2.99 0.48
CA ALA A 300 0.90 -3.11 1.94
C ALA A 300 0.02 -2.04 2.60
N ALA A 301 0.02 -0.81 2.09
CA ALA A 301 -0.80 0.27 2.61
C ALA A 301 -2.30 0.03 2.40
N LEU A 302 -2.70 -0.55 1.26
CA LEU A 302 -4.06 -1.03 1.04
C LEU A 302 -4.48 -2.04 2.13
N GLY A 303 -3.58 -2.97 2.49
CA GLY A 303 -3.80 -3.90 3.59
C GLY A 303 -3.94 -3.22 4.96
N ASP A 304 -3.26 -2.11 5.20
CA ASP A 304 -3.38 -1.34 6.44
C ASP A 304 -4.69 -0.57 6.51
N ILE A 305 -5.15 0.02 5.40
CA ILE A 305 -6.41 0.77 5.36
C ILE A 305 -7.67 -0.10 5.29
N GLY A 306 -7.53 -1.42 5.18
CA GLY A 306 -8.64 -2.37 5.37
C GLY A 306 -8.91 -3.34 4.23
N TYR A 307 -8.17 -3.25 3.12
CA TYR A 307 -8.36 -4.14 1.98
C TYR A 307 -7.71 -5.52 2.18
N HIS A 308 -8.33 -6.56 1.61
CA HIS A 308 -7.68 -7.86 1.42
C HIS A 308 -6.81 -7.82 0.18
N VAL A 309 -5.50 -7.97 0.36
CA VAL A 309 -4.52 -7.82 -0.71
C VAL A 309 -3.72 -9.08 -0.98
N ASP A 310 -3.27 -9.24 -2.22
CA ASP A 310 -2.22 -10.19 -2.59
C ASP A 310 -0.94 -9.44 -2.94
N ILE A 311 -0.03 -9.33 -1.96
CA ILE A 311 1.25 -8.64 -2.14
C ILE A 311 2.16 -9.29 -3.19
N ALA A 312 1.93 -10.56 -3.54
CA ALA A 312 2.71 -11.23 -4.58
C ALA A 312 2.37 -10.73 -5.99
N GLN A 313 1.23 -10.04 -6.16
CA GLN A 313 0.86 -9.39 -7.42
C GLN A 313 1.44 -7.97 -7.55
N ALA A 314 2.15 -7.48 -6.52
CA ALA A 314 2.84 -6.20 -6.61
C ALA A 314 3.82 -6.17 -7.78
N GLU A 315 3.87 -5.05 -8.48
CA GLU A 315 4.75 -4.88 -9.62
C GLU A 315 6.21 -4.71 -9.14
N PRO A 316 7.21 -5.23 -9.88
CA PRO A 316 8.60 -5.18 -9.46
C PRO A 316 9.09 -3.75 -9.26
N TRP A 317 9.54 -3.45 -8.05
CA TRP A 317 10.11 -2.17 -7.68
C TRP A 317 11.10 -2.32 -6.52
N THR A 318 12.10 -1.46 -6.46
CA THR A 318 13.11 -1.42 -5.40
C THR A 318 13.44 0.02 -5.07
N LEU A 319 13.92 0.29 -3.85
CA LEU A 319 14.31 1.64 -3.47
C LEU A 319 15.31 2.26 -4.46
N PRO A 320 15.15 3.55 -4.78
CA PRO A 320 16.11 4.27 -5.58
C PRO A 320 17.48 4.26 -4.88
N THR A 321 18.53 3.93 -5.63
CA THR A 321 19.90 3.89 -5.09
C THR A 321 20.52 5.29 -4.95
N THR A 322 19.88 6.31 -5.51
CA THR A 322 20.26 7.72 -5.42
C THR A 322 18.99 8.56 -5.28
N PRO A 323 18.86 9.39 -4.23
CA PRO A 323 17.72 10.30 -4.09
C PRO A 323 17.68 11.27 -5.25
N THR A 324 16.49 11.57 -5.76
CA THR A 324 16.34 12.49 -6.89
C THR A 324 16.25 13.97 -6.48
N HIS A 325 16.13 14.25 -5.18
CA HIS A 325 16.00 15.59 -4.59
C HIS A 325 14.80 16.36 -5.16
N ARG A 326 13.70 15.65 -5.32
CA ARG A 326 12.43 16.13 -5.85
C ARG A 326 11.41 16.17 -4.71
N THR A 327 10.66 17.25 -4.68
CA THR A 327 9.63 17.48 -3.67
C THR A 327 8.31 17.78 -4.36
N CYS A 328 7.26 17.12 -3.88
CA CYS A 328 5.93 17.70 -3.83
C CYS A 328 6.02 19.03 -3.04
#